data_AF-A0A2G9PLB0-F1
#
_entry.id   AF-A0A2G9PLB0-F1
#
_cell.length_a   1.000
_cell.length_b   1.000
_cell.length_c   1.000
_cell.angle_alpha   90.00
_cell.angle_beta   90.00
_cell.angle_gamma   90.00
#
_symmetry.space_group_name_H-M   'P 1'
#
loop_
_entity.id
_entity.type
_entity.pdbx_description
1 polymer ?
#
loop_
_entity_poly.entity_id
_entity_poly.type
_entity_poly.pdbx_seq_one_letter_code
_entity_poly.pdbx_strand_id
1 'polypeptide(L)'
;METDKLGKVAVAGDVFWWADKQKQKTDRDSLMSLKDPYVKDREELMKGRKKLLEVAAYIIPGHGKAFWVRRLASSGLKAQD
;
A
#
# COMPACT_ATOMS: atom_id res chain seq x y z
N MET A 1 17.09 5.53 8.87
CA MET A 1 15.81 5.98 8.27
C MET A 1 15.22 6.98 9.23
N GLU A 2 15.09 8.24 8.79
CA GLU A 2 14.49 9.30 9.60
C GLU A 2 12.96 9.17 9.49
N THR A 3 12.31 8.76 10.57
CA THR A 3 10.89 8.37 10.56
C THR A 3 9.92 9.55 10.60
N ASP A 4 10.41 10.69 11.06
CA ASP A 4 9.73 11.99 11.10
C ASP A 4 9.26 12.47 9.72
N LYS A 5 9.97 12.09 8.65
CA LYS A 5 9.67 12.50 7.26
C LYS A 5 8.68 11.60 6.53
N LEU A 6 8.26 10.47 7.12
CA LEU A 6 7.47 9.44 6.43
C LEU A 6 5.98 9.74 6.32
N GLY A 7 5.46 10.67 7.13
CA GLY A 7 4.02 10.85 7.31
C GLY A 7 3.39 9.65 8.02
N LYS A 8 2.13 9.33 7.69
CA LYS A 8 1.44 8.17 8.30
C LYS A 8 2.06 6.87 7.80
N VAL A 9 2.66 6.10 8.71
CA VAL A 9 3.21 4.78 8.43
C VAL A 9 2.22 3.70 8.86
N ALA A 10 1.96 2.73 8.00
CA ALA A 10 1.15 1.56 8.32
C ALA A 10 2.03 0.30 8.36
N VAL A 11 2.05 -0.38 9.51
CA VAL A 11 2.57 -1.74 9.63
C VAL A 11 1.45 -2.69 9.24
N ALA A 12 1.52 -3.21 8.01
CA ALA A 12 0.39 -3.84 7.34
C ALA A 12 0.37 -5.36 7.43
N GLY A 13 1.49 -5.99 7.81
CA GLY A 13 1.59 -7.46 7.87
C GLY A 13 1.08 -8.11 6.58
N ASP A 14 0.27 -9.15 6.72
CA ASP A 14 -0.22 -9.95 5.58
C ASP A 14 -1.32 -9.27 4.74
N VAL A 15 -1.66 -8.00 5.00
CA VAL A 15 -2.49 -7.22 4.06
C VAL A 15 -1.75 -7.02 2.72
N PHE A 16 -0.42 -6.89 2.78
CA PHE A 16 0.47 -6.87 1.62
C PHE A 16 1.68 -7.76 1.90
N TRP A 17 1.89 -8.78 1.06
CA TRP A 17 3.05 -9.66 1.14
C TRP A 17 3.36 -10.26 -0.22
N TRP A 18 4.61 -10.67 -0.41
CA TRP A 18 5.08 -11.34 -1.64
C TRP A 18 5.74 -12.66 -1.26
N ALA A 19 5.47 -13.70 -2.04
CA ALA A 19 6.17 -14.98 -1.92
C ALA A 19 7.65 -14.84 -2.27
N ASP A 20 8.45 -15.85 -1.91
CA ASP A 20 9.87 -15.87 -2.29
C ASP A 20 10.02 -15.71 -3.81
N LYS A 21 10.98 -14.86 -4.22
CA LYS A 21 11.28 -14.48 -5.61
C LYS A 21 10.13 -13.82 -6.39
N GLN A 22 8.96 -13.62 -5.79
CA GLN A 22 7.88 -12.88 -6.45
C GLN A 22 8.29 -11.42 -6.64
N LYS A 23 8.16 -10.91 -7.87
CA LYS A 23 8.46 -9.50 -8.15
C LYS A 23 7.52 -8.58 -7.38
N GLN A 24 8.08 -7.78 -6.48
CA GLN A 24 7.34 -6.75 -5.76
C GLN A 24 6.98 -5.59 -6.69
N LYS A 25 5.67 -5.38 -6.90
CA LYS A 25 5.09 -4.24 -7.60
C LYS A 25 4.22 -3.44 -6.63
N THR A 26 4.42 -2.13 -6.58
CA THR A 26 3.82 -1.25 -5.56
C THR A 26 2.94 -0.16 -6.16
N ASP A 27 2.63 -0.24 -7.46
CA ASP A 27 1.56 0.55 -8.05
C ASP A 27 0.19 0.06 -7.55
N ARG A 28 -0.80 0.97 -7.57
CA ARG A 28 -2.13 0.73 -7.01
C ARG A 28 -2.79 -0.51 -7.61
N ASP A 29 -2.73 -0.67 -8.93
CA ASP A 29 -3.42 -1.75 -9.63
C ASP A 29 -2.78 -3.10 -9.29
N SER A 30 -1.45 -3.17 -9.23
CA SER A 30 -0.74 -4.37 -8.79
C SER A 30 -1.03 -4.74 -7.34
N LEU A 31 -1.13 -3.75 -6.43
CA LEU A 31 -1.45 -3.98 -5.02
C LEU A 31 -2.90 -4.45 -4.82
N MET A 32 -3.84 -3.93 -5.60
CA MET A 32 -5.25 -4.34 -5.55
C MET A 32 -5.48 -5.71 -6.21
N SER A 33 -4.65 -6.09 -7.19
CA SER A 33 -4.73 -7.40 -7.86
C SER A 33 -3.79 -8.46 -7.28
N LEU A 34 -2.99 -8.12 -6.27
CA LEU A 34 -2.06 -9.03 -5.61
C LEU A 34 -2.80 -10.24 -5.03
N LYS A 35 -2.57 -11.42 -5.60
CA LYS A 35 -3.21 -12.66 -5.16
C LYS A 35 -2.69 -13.05 -3.78
N ASP A 36 -3.61 -13.48 -2.93
CA ASP A 36 -3.31 -14.06 -1.62
C ASP A 36 -3.98 -15.45 -1.57
N PRO A 37 -3.21 -16.55 -1.68
CA PRO A 37 -3.75 -17.90 -1.60
C PRO A 37 -4.19 -18.31 -0.19
N TYR A 38 -3.86 -17.55 0.86
CA TYR A 38 -4.16 -17.86 2.25
C TYR A 38 -5.30 -17.00 2.83
N VAL A 39 -5.81 -16.04 2.04
CA VAL A 39 -6.91 -15.18 2.47
C VAL A 39 -8.18 -15.99 2.76
N LYS A 40 -8.75 -15.79 3.95
CA LYS A 40 -10.03 -16.40 4.34
C LYS A 40 -11.23 -15.58 3.91
N ASP A 41 -11.09 -14.25 3.96
CA ASP A 41 -12.11 -13.30 3.53
C ASP A 41 -11.49 -12.31 2.54
N ARG A 42 -11.80 -12.53 1.26
CA ARG A 42 -11.28 -11.69 0.19
C ARG A 42 -11.87 -10.28 0.23
N GLU A 43 -13.13 -10.13 0.60
CA GLU A 43 -13.77 -8.81 0.63
C GLU A 43 -13.15 -7.93 1.71
N GLU A 44 -12.91 -8.50 2.89
CA GLU A 44 -12.28 -7.78 4.00
C GLU A 44 -10.82 -7.43 3.71
N LEU A 45 -10.06 -8.33 3.07
CA LEU A 45 -8.72 -8.02 2.57
C LEU A 45 -8.74 -6.81 1.61
N MET A 46 -9.68 -6.79 0.67
CA MET A 46 -9.79 -5.70 -0.31
C MET A 46 -10.18 -4.36 0.35
N LYS A 47 -11.06 -4.37 1.36
CA LYS A 47 -11.38 -3.18 2.16
C LYS A 47 -10.16 -2.67 2.92
N GLY A 48 -9.41 -3.56 3.57
CA GLY A 48 -8.17 -3.24 4.27
C GLY A 48 -7.12 -2.61 3.36
N ARG A 49 -6.87 -3.23 2.19
CA ARG A 49 -5.95 -2.70 1.18
C ARG A 49 -6.39 -1.31 0.71
N LYS A 50 -7.66 -1.11 0.37
CA LYS A 50 -8.19 0.19 -0.05
C LYS A 50 -7.96 1.26 1.02
N LYS A 51 -8.30 0.96 2.27
CA LYS A 51 -8.15 1.88 3.41
C LYS A 51 -6.69 2.29 3.61
N LEU A 52 -5.76 1.34 3.61
CA LEU A 52 -4.34 1.63 3.79
C LEU A 52 -3.77 2.49 2.64
N LEU A 53 -4.15 2.19 1.40
CA LEU A 53 -3.72 2.97 0.23
C LEU A 53 -4.30 4.41 0.20
N GLU A 54 -5.35 4.68 0.97
CA GLU A 54 -5.94 6.02 1.10
C GLU A 54 -5.26 6.85 2.20
N VAL A 55 -4.92 6.22 3.34
CA VAL A 55 -4.48 6.95 4.53
C VAL A 55 -2.98 6.90 4.79
N ALA A 56 -2.28 5.86 4.32
CA ALA A 56 -0.85 5.69 4.58
C ALA A 56 -0.02 6.41 3.52
N ALA A 57 1.07 7.02 3.97
CA ALA A 57 2.13 7.52 3.09
C ALA A 57 3.20 6.45 2.88
N TYR A 58 3.41 5.58 3.88
CA TYR A 58 4.42 4.52 3.85
C TYR A 58 3.84 3.21 4.42
N ILE A 59 4.13 2.09 3.76
CA ILE A 59 3.64 0.75 4.15
C ILE A 59 4.81 -0.16 4.44
N ILE A 60 4.74 -0.85 5.59
CA ILE A 60 5.64 -1.95 5.96
C ILE A 60 4.85 -3.26 5.79
N PRO A 61 5.11 -4.05 4.73
CA PRO A 61 4.42 -5.30 4.45
C PRO A 61 4.92 -6.44 5.37
N GLY A 62 4.19 -7.56 5.39
CA GLY A 62 4.61 -8.77 6.11
C GLY A 62 5.85 -9.42 5.49
N HIS A 63 5.89 -9.48 4.16
CA HIS A 63 7.07 -9.89 3.38
C HIS A 63 7.33 -8.86 2.27
N GLY A 64 8.59 -8.72 1.85
CA GLY A 64 9.02 -7.70 0.88
C GLY A 64 9.57 -6.42 1.51
N LYS A 65 9.98 -5.47 0.68
CA LYS A 65 10.55 -4.19 1.12
C LYS A 65 9.44 -3.20 1.46
N ALA A 66 9.64 -2.36 2.46
CA ALA A 66 8.73 -1.25 2.73
C ALA A 66 8.70 -0.23 1.57
N PHE A 67 7.56 0.42 1.35
CA PHE A 67 7.35 1.25 0.16
C PHE A 67 6.45 2.47 0.40
N TRP A 68 6.66 3.51 -0.40
CA TRP A 68 5.83 4.70 -0.44
C TRP A 68 4.55 4.46 -1.21
N VAL A 69 3.42 4.93 -0.67
CA VAL A 69 2.15 4.96 -1.37
C VAL A 69 2.10 6.23 -2.21
N ARG A 70 2.04 6.08 -3.53
CA ARG A 70 1.74 7.20 -4.42
C ARG A 70 0.28 7.59 -4.22
N ARG A 71 0.03 8.71 -3.55
CA ARG A 71 -1.28 9.33 -3.58
C ARG A 71 -1.53 9.82 -5.01
N LEU A 72 -2.73 9.59 -5.52
CA LEU A 72 -3.22 10.44 -6.61
C LEU A 72 -3.21 11.86 -6.04
N ALA A 73 -2.58 12.79 -6.74
CA ALA A 73 -2.80 14.20 -6.44
C ALA A 73 -4.31 14.38 -6.42
N SER A 74 -4.88 14.72 -5.27
CA SER A 74 -6.23 15.24 -5.21
C SER A 74 -6.25 16.40 -6.20
N SER A 75 -6.93 16.21 -7.32
CA SER A 75 -7.19 17.24 -8.32
C SER A 75 -7.76 18.46 -7.59
N GLY A 76 -6.90 19.42 -7.30
CA GLY A 76 -7.13 20.39 -6.24
C GLY A 76 -5.93 21.30 -5.97
N LEU A 77 -5.14 21.62 -6.99
CA LEU A 77 -4.50 22.92 -7.10
C LEU A 77 -4.85 23.43 -8.50
N LYS A 78 -5.81 24.35 -8.55
CA LYS A 78 -5.89 25.25 -9.70
C LYS A 78 -4.55 26.01 -9.71
N ALA A 79 -3.83 25.95 -10.82
CA ALA A 79 -2.88 27.01 -11.10
C ALA A 79 -3.65 28.33 -11.07
N GLN A 80 -3.27 29.22 -10.17
CA GLN A 80 -3.73 30.59 -10.13
C GLN A 80 -2.50 31.47 -10.41
N ASP A 81 -2.71 32.27 -11.47
CA ASP A 81 -1.95 33.37 -12.07
C ASP A 81 -0.53 33.12 -12.60
#